data_AF-A0A7C3G0X7-F1
#
_entry.id   AF-A0A7C3G0X7-F1
#
_cell.length_a   1.000
_cell.length_b   1.000
_cell.length_c   1.000
_cell.angle_alpha   90.00
_cell.angle_beta   90.00
_cell.angle_gamma   90.00
#
_symmetry.space_group_name_H-M   'P 1'
#
loop_
_entity.id
_entity.type
_entity.pdbx_description
1 polymer ?
#
loop_
_entity_poly.entity_id
_entity_poly.type
_entity_poly.pdbx_seq_one_letter_code
_entity_poly.pdbx_strand_id
1 'polypeptide(L)'
;MNADIQRLIKHKPRYREPLALLQSVLNFQAKLAEKIEPAPQIEADAAREKWRAGQPLFDAEPPSIPAPLFREALTDLRPLLAAEESAQAAIDRLLDADIEALLNNLTSDSESGITQLAETTSTDPDTLTFLLRTALTPFFEKQAAPYREQLATAGWRRGICPICGSEPALARLTQDEGRRILSCSLCRAEWAFDRLRCPFCVGNAEPQMNYFTIDNDETHRVDCCNHCHRYIKTVDERVLGRPVNLLVEDVITAHLDEVAKEQGYQ
;
A
#
# COMPACT_ATOMS: atom_id res chain seq x y z
N MET A 1 7.67 14.97 -0.27
CA MET A 1 8.17 13.59 -0.49
C MET A 1 9.70 13.57 -0.64
N ASN A 2 10.30 14.09 -1.73
CA ASN A 2 11.76 14.08 -1.89
C ASN A 2 12.50 14.81 -0.75
N ALA A 3 11.95 15.91 -0.22
CA ALA A 3 12.57 16.63 0.90
C ALA A 3 12.71 15.78 2.18
N ASP A 4 11.72 14.93 2.50
CA ASP A 4 11.78 14.05 3.68
C ASP A 4 12.80 12.94 3.52
N ILE A 5 12.83 12.33 2.34
CA ILE A 5 13.82 11.30 1.98
C ILE A 5 15.23 11.87 2.09
N GLN A 6 15.50 13.02 1.46
CA GLN A 6 16.83 13.65 1.48
C GLN A 6 17.25 14.06 2.90
N ARG A 7 16.31 14.59 3.70
CA ARG A 7 16.55 14.90 5.12
C ARG A 7 16.95 13.65 5.90
N LEU A 8 16.22 12.55 5.76
CA LEU A 8 16.50 11.32 6.49
C LEU A 8 17.80 10.65 6.05
N ILE A 9 18.10 10.61 4.74
CA ILE A 9 19.38 10.09 4.22
C ILE A 9 20.57 10.84 4.83
N LYS A 10 20.43 12.16 5.02
CA LYS A 10 21.48 13.01 5.63
C LYS A 10 21.66 12.73 7.12
N HIS A 11 20.58 12.54 7.87
CA HIS A 11 20.62 12.47 9.34
C HIS A 11 20.62 11.05 9.92
N LYS A 12 20.20 10.04 9.15
CA LYS A 12 20.14 8.63 9.58
C LYS A 12 20.75 7.72 8.50
N PRO A 13 22.09 7.61 8.40
CA PRO A 13 22.78 6.90 7.32
C PRO A 13 22.37 5.44 7.13
N ARG A 14 21.94 4.75 8.20
CA ARG A 14 21.42 3.38 8.14
C ARG A 14 20.25 3.18 7.18
N TYR A 15 19.48 4.23 6.89
CA TYR A 15 18.35 4.16 5.96
C TYR A 15 18.71 4.61 4.54
N ARG A 16 19.99 4.90 4.25
CA ARG A 16 20.39 5.47 2.96
C ARG A 16 19.99 4.59 1.77
N GLU A 17 20.37 3.32 1.80
CA GLU A 17 20.09 2.37 0.73
C GLU A 17 18.59 2.14 0.52
N PRO A 18 17.79 1.76 1.54
CA PRO A 18 16.38 1.51 1.32
C PRO A 18 15.60 2.79 0.94
N LEU A 19 15.98 3.97 1.44
CA LEU A 19 15.37 5.22 1.00
C LEU A 19 15.79 5.64 -0.42
N ALA A 20 17.00 5.26 -0.88
CA ALA A 20 17.42 5.48 -2.27
C ALA A 20 16.64 4.57 -3.24
N LEU A 21 16.35 3.32 -2.83
CA LEU A 21 15.47 2.44 -3.58
C LEU A 21 14.05 3.01 -3.65
N LEU A 22 13.47 3.41 -2.51
CA LEU A 22 12.16 4.06 -2.46
C LEU A 22 12.11 5.30 -3.38
N GLN A 23 13.15 6.14 -3.35
CA GLN A 23 13.23 7.31 -4.21
C GLN A 23 13.20 6.92 -5.70
N SER A 24 13.88 5.84 -6.07
CA SER A 24 13.95 5.36 -7.45
C SER A 24 12.61 4.78 -7.91
N VAL A 25 11.94 4.03 -7.03
CA VAL A 25 10.56 3.56 -7.22
C VAL A 25 9.60 4.72 -7.43
N LEU A 26 9.64 5.74 -6.57
CA LEU A 26 8.75 6.90 -6.67
C LEU A 26 9.00 7.71 -7.96
N ASN A 27 10.26 7.83 -8.39
CA ASN A 27 10.59 8.48 -9.65
C ASN A 27 10.06 7.70 -10.86
N PHE A 28 10.14 6.37 -10.84
CA PHE A 28 9.53 5.52 -11.85
C PHE A 28 8.01 5.70 -11.87
N GLN A 29 7.36 5.64 -10.70
CA GLN A 29 5.92 5.78 -10.56
C GLN A 29 5.43 7.15 -11.05
N ALA A 30 6.16 8.23 -10.75
CA ALA A 30 5.83 9.57 -11.24
C ALA A 30 5.89 9.68 -12.76
N LYS A 31 6.95 9.14 -13.40
CA LYS A 31 7.07 9.13 -14.87
C LYS A 31 5.96 8.33 -15.54
N LEU A 32 5.59 7.18 -14.97
CA LEU A 32 4.48 6.39 -15.50
C LEU A 32 3.14 7.13 -15.34
N ALA A 33 2.94 7.79 -14.20
CA ALA A 33 1.74 8.57 -13.93
C ALA A 33 1.54 9.75 -14.90
N GLU A 34 2.60 10.34 -15.45
CA GLU A 34 2.50 11.39 -16.48
C GLU A 34 1.79 10.90 -17.76
N LYS A 35 1.76 9.59 -18.02
CA LYS A 35 1.12 8.96 -19.18
C LYS A 35 -0.32 8.50 -18.89
N ILE A 36 -0.79 8.65 -17.65
CA ILE A 36 -2.08 8.14 -17.18
C ILE A 36 -3.00 9.31 -16.87
N GLU A 37 -4.08 9.43 -17.64
CA GLU A 37 -5.15 10.38 -17.36
C GLU A 37 -6.11 9.83 -16.28
N PRO A 38 -6.43 10.62 -15.25
CA PRO A 38 -7.53 10.29 -14.34
C PRO A 38 -8.84 10.21 -15.12
N ALA A 39 -9.50 9.06 -15.02
CA ALA A 39 -10.77 8.79 -15.68
C ALA A 39 -11.70 8.13 -14.66
N PRO A 40 -12.39 8.92 -13.80
CA PRO A 40 -13.30 8.35 -12.82
C PRO A 40 -14.38 7.52 -13.53
N GLN A 41 -14.37 6.21 -13.30
CA GLN A 41 -15.32 5.27 -13.91
C GLN A 41 -16.66 5.25 -13.17
N ILE A 42 -16.68 5.73 -11.93
CA ILE A 42 -17.85 5.74 -11.05
C ILE A 42 -18.19 7.18 -10.69
N GLU A 43 -19.42 7.60 -10.95
CA GLU A 43 -19.93 8.92 -10.58
C GLU A 43 -19.97 9.13 -9.06
N ALA A 44 -19.87 10.38 -8.61
CA ALA A 44 -19.74 10.71 -7.19
C ALA A 44 -20.90 10.18 -6.32
N ASP A 45 -22.14 10.22 -6.83
CA ASP A 45 -23.30 9.67 -6.11
C ASP A 45 -23.27 8.15 -6.02
N ALA A 46 -22.93 7.47 -7.12
CA ALA A 46 -22.77 6.02 -7.14
C ALA A 46 -21.62 5.56 -6.21
N ALA A 47 -20.52 6.31 -6.15
CA ALA A 47 -19.42 6.05 -5.22
C ALA A 47 -19.89 6.14 -3.76
N ARG A 48 -20.68 7.17 -3.42
CA ARG A 48 -21.28 7.31 -2.09
C ARG A 48 -22.22 6.15 -1.74
N GLU A 49 -23.02 5.69 -2.70
CA GLU A 49 -23.90 4.54 -2.52
C GLU A 49 -23.14 3.24 -2.27
N LYS A 50 -22.09 2.95 -3.07
CA LYS A 50 -21.20 1.80 -2.85
C LYS A 50 -20.58 1.83 -1.46
N TRP A 51 -20.06 2.99 -1.00
CA TRP A 51 -19.49 3.10 0.34
C TRP A 51 -20.51 2.89 1.46
N ARG A 52 -21.74 3.41 1.31
CA ARG A 52 -22.84 3.15 2.26
C ARG A 52 -23.23 1.67 2.30
N ALA A 53 -23.18 0.98 1.16
CA ALA A 53 -23.36 -0.46 1.06
C ALA A 53 -22.16 -1.25 1.61
N GLY A 54 -21.04 -0.59 1.90
CA GLY A 54 -19.83 -1.22 2.43
C GLY A 54 -18.94 -1.88 1.37
N GLN A 55 -19.07 -1.44 0.12
CA GLN A 55 -18.33 -1.97 -1.02
C GLN A 55 -17.20 -1.01 -1.42
N PRO A 56 -15.96 -1.49 -1.64
CA PRO A 56 -14.92 -0.70 -2.27
C PRO A 56 -15.30 -0.37 -3.72
N LEU A 57 -14.77 0.74 -4.24
CA LEU A 57 -15.12 1.20 -5.59
C LEU A 57 -14.66 0.24 -6.69
N PHE A 58 -13.41 -0.23 -6.60
CA PHE A 58 -12.72 -1.02 -7.62
C PHE A 58 -12.75 -2.53 -7.37
N ASP A 59 -13.55 -2.98 -6.40
CA ASP A 59 -13.68 -4.41 -6.09
C ASP A 59 -14.36 -5.18 -7.24
N ALA A 60 -15.51 -4.68 -7.70
CA ALA A 60 -16.24 -5.27 -8.84
C ALA A 60 -15.85 -4.69 -10.21
N GLU A 61 -15.28 -3.48 -10.21
CA GLU A 61 -14.97 -2.71 -11.41
C GLU A 61 -13.56 -2.13 -11.29
N PRO A 62 -12.52 -2.95 -11.51
CA PRO A 62 -11.15 -2.50 -11.36
C PRO A 62 -10.81 -1.36 -12.35
N PRO A 63 -9.81 -0.52 -12.02
CA PRO A 63 -9.42 0.57 -12.88
C PRO A 63 -8.97 0.05 -14.26
N SER A 64 -9.30 0.78 -15.32
CA SER A 64 -8.79 0.47 -16.66
C SER A 64 -7.27 0.62 -16.69
N ILE A 65 -6.58 -0.46 -17.07
CA ILE A 65 -5.12 -0.50 -17.20
C ILE A 65 -4.80 -0.83 -18.67
N PRO A 66 -4.37 0.14 -19.49
CA PRO A 66 -4.01 -0.13 -20.88
C PRO A 66 -2.85 -1.11 -20.97
N ALA A 67 -3.09 -2.29 -21.56
CA ALA A 67 -2.08 -3.35 -21.70
C ALA A 67 -0.75 -2.88 -22.34
N PRO A 68 -0.73 -2.01 -23.37
CA PRO A 68 0.53 -1.48 -23.92
C PRO A 68 1.32 -0.66 -22.89
N LEU A 69 0.65 0.13 -22.06
CA LEU A 69 1.28 0.97 -21.06
C LEU A 69 1.77 0.14 -19.86
N PHE A 70 1.03 -0.91 -19.49
CA PHE A 70 1.50 -1.86 -18.46
C PHE A 70 2.72 -2.65 -18.93
N ARG A 71 2.75 -3.08 -20.20
CA ARG A 71 3.92 -3.72 -20.82
C ARG A 71 5.14 -2.80 -20.83
N GLU A 72 4.94 -1.51 -21.15
CA GLU A 72 6.00 -0.50 -21.04
C GLU A 72 6.49 -0.37 -19.60
N ALA A 73 5.58 -0.30 -18.63
CA ALA A 73 5.91 -0.22 -17.20
C ALA A 73 6.77 -1.41 -16.73
N LEU A 74 6.44 -2.65 -17.14
CA LEU A 74 7.25 -3.83 -16.83
C LEU A 74 8.66 -3.73 -17.42
N THR A 75 8.80 -3.18 -18.62
CA THR A 75 10.11 -2.99 -19.28
C THR A 75 10.93 -1.92 -18.55
N ASP A 76 10.30 -0.80 -18.21
CA ASP A 76 10.92 0.34 -17.52
C ASP A 76 11.29 0.02 -16.04
N LEU A 77 10.76 -1.08 -15.48
CA LEU A 77 11.16 -1.57 -14.16
C LEU A 77 12.51 -2.27 -14.13
N ARG A 78 12.99 -2.79 -15.26
CA ARG A 78 14.24 -3.57 -15.29
C ARG A 78 15.45 -2.87 -14.65
N PRO A 79 15.70 -1.57 -14.91
CA PRO A 79 16.85 -0.88 -14.30
C PRO A 79 16.75 -0.78 -12.77
N LEU A 80 15.54 -0.74 -12.20
CA LEU A 80 15.34 -0.69 -10.75
C LEU A 80 15.66 -2.01 -10.06
N LEU A 81 15.55 -3.12 -10.80
CA LEU A 81 15.71 -4.48 -10.32
C LEU A 81 16.90 -5.19 -10.99
N ALA A 82 17.87 -4.43 -11.49
CA ALA A 82 18.98 -4.96 -12.29
C ALA A 82 19.90 -5.92 -11.50
N ALA A 83 19.93 -5.78 -10.16
CA ALA A 83 20.70 -6.65 -9.28
C ALA A 83 19.98 -7.98 -8.96
N GLU A 84 18.68 -8.09 -9.24
CA GLU A 84 17.84 -9.23 -8.87
C GLU A 84 17.54 -10.09 -10.11
N GLU A 85 18.33 -11.15 -10.32
CA GLU A 85 18.19 -12.04 -11.49
C GLU A 85 16.78 -12.67 -11.58
N SER A 86 16.22 -13.08 -10.44
CA SER A 86 14.87 -13.64 -10.36
C SER A 86 13.81 -12.62 -10.81
N ALA A 87 13.97 -11.35 -10.45
CA ALA A 87 13.09 -10.28 -10.88
C ALA A 87 13.19 -10.02 -12.39
N GLN A 88 14.39 -10.05 -12.97
CA GLN A 88 14.55 -9.91 -14.42
C GLN A 88 13.86 -11.05 -15.16
N ALA A 89 14.05 -12.28 -14.70
CA ALA A 89 13.40 -13.45 -15.28
C ALA A 89 11.87 -13.42 -15.10
N ALA A 90 11.37 -12.84 -14.01
CA ALA A 90 9.93 -12.60 -13.82
C ALA A 90 9.40 -11.61 -14.87
N ILE A 91 10.11 -10.50 -15.10
CA ILE A 91 9.75 -9.51 -16.14
C ILE A 91 9.68 -10.17 -17.52
N ASP A 92 10.68 -10.98 -17.89
CA ASP A 92 10.69 -11.69 -19.17
C ASP A 92 9.42 -12.52 -19.36
N ARG A 93 9.08 -13.35 -18.37
CA ARG A 93 7.88 -14.21 -18.42
C ARG A 93 6.58 -13.42 -18.43
N LEU A 94 6.50 -12.32 -17.68
CA LEU A 94 5.32 -11.44 -17.68
C LEU A 94 5.14 -10.75 -19.04
N LEU A 95 6.24 -10.36 -19.70
CA LEU A 95 6.20 -9.78 -21.04
C LEU A 95 5.81 -10.81 -22.12
N ASP A 96 6.19 -12.07 -21.95
CA ASP A 96 5.82 -13.14 -22.87
C ASP A 96 4.36 -13.62 -22.70
N ALA A 97 3.73 -13.29 -21.57
CA ALA A 97 2.36 -13.64 -21.28
C ALA A 97 1.33 -12.75 -22.01
N ASP A 98 0.08 -13.22 -22.03
CA ASP A 98 -1.08 -12.39 -22.37
C ASP A 98 -1.33 -11.37 -21.25
N ILE A 99 -0.97 -10.12 -21.52
CA ILE A 99 -1.06 -9.01 -20.58
C ILE A 99 -2.51 -8.72 -20.16
N GLU A 100 -3.49 -8.90 -21.05
CA GLU A 100 -4.89 -8.66 -20.69
C GLU A 100 -5.39 -9.73 -19.72
N ALA A 101 -5.08 -11.01 -20.00
CA ALA A 101 -5.41 -12.11 -19.10
C ALA A 101 -4.71 -11.95 -17.73
N LEU A 102 -3.44 -11.52 -17.74
CA LEU A 102 -2.67 -11.22 -16.53
C LEU A 102 -3.34 -10.13 -15.69
N LEU A 103 -3.68 -8.99 -16.31
CA LEU A 103 -4.32 -7.88 -15.61
C LEU A 103 -5.69 -8.28 -15.04
N ASN A 104 -6.48 -9.05 -15.79
CA ASN A 104 -7.76 -9.56 -15.30
C ASN A 104 -7.59 -10.46 -14.08
N ASN A 105 -6.59 -11.34 -14.07
CA ASN A 105 -6.28 -12.19 -12.91
C ASN A 105 -5.87 -11.35 -11.70
N LEU A 106 -4.92 -10.43 -11.89
CA LEU A 106 -4.37 -9.57 -10.83
C LEU A 106 -5.39 -8.63 -10.20
N THR A 107 -6.39 -8.21 -10.95
CA THR A 107 -7.42 -7.27 -10.49
C THR A 107 -8.66 -7.95 -9.90
N SER A 108 -8.94 -9.19 -10.29
CA SER A 108 -10.07 -9.96 -9.76
C SER A 108 -9.76 -10.58 -8.40
N ASP A 109 -8.57 -11.17 -8.26
CA ASP A 109 -8.08 -11.73 -6.99
C ASP A 109 -6.55 -11.56 -6.95
N SER A 110 -6.11 -10.43 -6.40
CA SER A 110 -4.69 -10.08 -6.41
C SER A 110 -3.82 -11.07 -5.64
N GLU A 111 -4.33 -11.68 -4.56
CA GLU A 111 -3.54 -12.59 -3.71
C GLU A 111 -3.33 -13.94 -4.40
N SER A 112 -4.42 -14.52 -4.93
CA SER A 112 -4.37 -15.76 -5.70
C SER A 112 -3.57 -15.56 -7.01
N GLY A 113 -3.82 -14.46 -7.71
CA GLY A 113 -3.13 -14.13 -8.96
C GLY A 113 -1.62 -13.99 -8.80
N ILE A 114 -1.16 -13.30 -7.74
CA ILE A 114 0.27 -13.18 -7.45
C ILE A 114 0.86 -14.55 -7.07
N THR A 115 0.18 -15.33 -6.23
CA THR A 115 0.65 -16.66 -5.82
C THR A 115 0.85 -17.58 -7.02
N GLN A 116 -0.14 -17.64 -7.92
CA GLN A 116 -0.07 -18.44 -9.15
C GLN A 116 1.07 -17.95 -10.07
N LEU A 117 1.27 -16.65 -10.18
CA LEU A 117 2.35 -16.08 -10.98
C LEU A 117 3.72 -16.36 -10.35
N ALA A 118 3.83 -16.35 -9.03
CA ALA A 118 5.08 -16.68 -8.32
C ALA A 118 5.49 -18.13 -8.64
N GLU A 119 4.55 -19.07 -8.59
CA GLU A 119 4.78 -20.47 -8.96
C GLU A 119 5.19 -20.64 -10.43
N THR A 120 4.42 -20.06 -11.37
CA THR A 120 4.67 -20.22 -12.81
C THR A 120 5.95 -19.52 -13.27
N THR A 121 6.33 -18.43 -12.60
CA THR A 121 7.57 -17.71 -12.89
C THR A 121 8.77 -18.21 -12.07
N SER A 122 8.55 -19.11 -11.10
CA SER A 122 9.59 -19.52 -10.15
C SER A 122 10.28 -18.34 -9.47
N THR A 123 9.48 -17.32 -9.13
CA THR A 123 9.94 -16.10 -8.47
C THR A 123 9.43 -16.11 -7.04
N ASP A 124 10.25 -15.61 -6.12
CA ASP A 124 9.82 -15.34 -4.75
C ASP A 124 8.55 -14.44 -4.73
N PRO A 125 7.50 -14.81 -3.95
CA PRO A 125 6.25 -14.05 -3.90
C PRO A 125 6.41 -12.59 -3.46
N ASP A 126 7.36 -12.29 -2.57
CA ASP A 126 7.59 -10.92 -2.09
C ASP A 126 8.20 -10.05 -3.20
N THR A 127 9.17 -10.60 -3.94
CA THR A 127 9.78 -9.98 -5.12
C THR A 127 8.75 -9.70 -6.19
N LEU A 128 7.89 -10.68 -6.48
CA LEU A 128 6.83 -10.53 -7.47
C LEU A 128 5.77 -9.51 -7.01
N THR A 129 5.40 -9.54 -5.73
CA THR A 129 4.49 -8.56 -5.12
C THR A 129 5.06 -7.16 -5.24
N PHE A 130 6.33 -6.97 -4.91
CA PHE A 130 7.02 -5.68 -5.03
C PHE A 130 7.00 -5.18 -6.47
N LEU A 131 7.35 -6.04 -7.42
CA LEU A 131 7.38 -5.71 -8.85
C LEU A 131 6.00 -5.29 -9.36
N LEU A 132 4.99 -6.13 -9.15
CA LEU A 132 3.63 -5.90 -9.64
C LEU A 132 2.99 -4.70 -8.95
N ARG A 133 3.12 -4.55 -7.62
CA ARG A 133 2.62 -3.36 -6.91
C ARG A 133 3.32 -2.09 -7.38
N THR A 134 4.62 -2.14 -7.67
CA THR A 134 5.33 -0.99 -8.20
C THR A 134 4.78 -0.56 -9.56
N ALA A 135 4.52 -1.51 -10.47
CA ALA A 135 3.94 -1.26 -11.79
C ALA A 135 2.47 -0.79 -11.73
N LEU A 136 1.66 -1.38 -10.83
CA LEU A 136 0.21 -1.14 -10.75
C LEU A 136 -0.14 0.16 -10.01
N THR A 137 0.67 0.57 -9.04
CA THR A 137 0.40 1.74 -8.16
C THR A 137 0.01 3.00 -8.95
N PRO A 138 0.72 3.42 -10.02
CA PRO A 138 0.35 4.65 -10.75
C PRO A 138 -1.04 4.59 -11.38
N PHE A 139 -1.47 3.43 -11.88
CA PHE A 139 -2.82 3.26 -12.43
C PHE A 139 -3.87 3.41 -11.33
N PHE A 140 -3.71 2.68 -10.22
CA PHE A 140 -4.65 2.74 -9.10
C PHE A 140 -4.68 4.11 -8.43
N GLU A 141 -3.54 4.76 -8.21
CA GLU A 141 -3.47 6.07 -7.59
C GLU A 141 -4.12 7.16 -8.45
N LYS A 142 -3.86 7.16 -9.76
CA LYS A 142 -4.46 8.12 -10.69
C LYS A 142 -5.97 7.98 -10.76
N GLN A 143 -6.49 6.75 -10.79
CA GLN A 143 -7.93 6.52 -10.79
C GLN A 143 -8.56 6.78 -9.41
N ALA A 144 -7.82 6.66 -8.31
CA ALA A 144 -8.30 6.98 -6.97
C ALA A 144 -8.36 8.50 -6.69
N ALA A 145 -7.52 9.30 -7.35
CA ALA A 145 -7.35 10.72 -7.05
C ALA A 145 -8.67 11.54 -7.05
N PRO A 146 -9.61 11.36 -8.00
CA PRO A 146 -10.88 12.09 -8.01
C PRO A 146 -11.78 11.84 -6.79
N TYR A 147 -11.61 10.71 -6.10
CA TYR A 147 -12.46 10.31 -4.97
C TYR A 147 -11.97 10.79 -3.60
N ARG A 148 -10.77 11.39 -3.52
CA ARG A 148 -10.10 11.74 -2.25
C ARG A 148 -10.93 12.67 -1.37
N GLU A 149 -11.51 13.73 -1.94
CA GLU A 149 -12.33 14.69 -1.19
C GLU A 149 -13.64 14.06 -0.69
N GLN A 150 -14.27 13.25 -1.54
CA GLN A 150 -15.53 12.59 -1.23
C GLN A 150 -15.35 11.55 -0.12
N LEU A 151 -14.20 10.87 -0.12
CA LEU A 151 -13.88 9.87 0.89
C LEU A 151 -13.83 10.44 2.32
N ALA A 152 -13.41 11.70 2.48
CA ALA A 152 -13.37 12.37 3.77
C ALA A 152 -14.75 12.45 4.45
N THR A 153 -15.83 12.46 3.66
CA THR A 153 -17.22 12.56 4.14
C THR A 153 -18.02 11.26 3.93
N ALA A 154 -17.39 10.20 3.42
CA ALA A 154 -18.05 8.94 3.09
C ALA A 154 -18.54 8.13 4.30
N GLY A 155 -18.07 8.44 5.51
CA GLY A 155 -18.40 7.66 6.72
C GLY A 155 -17.83 6.24 6.72
N TRP A 156 -16.88 5.93 5.84
CA TRP A 156 -16.24 4.61 5.76
C TRP A 156 -15.46 4.30 7.05
N ARG A 157 -15.77 3.16 7.67
CA ARG A 157 -15.15 2.68 8.93
C ARG A 157 -14.81 1.19 8.86
N ARG A 158 -14.48 0.69 7.67
CA ARG A 158 -14.05 -0.69 7.44
C ARG A 158 -12.52 -0.77 7.41
N GLY A 159 -12.00 -1.93 7.78
CA GLY A 159 -10.56 -2.19 7.85
C GLY A 159 -9.91 -2.50 6.51
N ILE A 160 -10.63 -2.34 5.40
CA ILE A 160 -10.13 -2.46 4.03
C ILE A 160 -10.23 -1.13 3.30
N CYS A 161 -9.43 -0.96 2.25
CA CYS A 161 -9.39 0.25 1.46
C CYS A 161 -10.76 0.52 0.79
N PRO A 162 -11.34 1.73 0.94
CA PRO A 162 -12.61 2.11 0.32
C PRO A 162 -12.54 2.24 -1.20
N ILE A 163 -11.33 2.31 -1.76
CA ILE A 163 -11.11 2.44 -3.20
C ILE A 163 -10.86 1.06 -3.81
N CYS A 164 -9.77 0.40 -3.44
CA CYS A 164 -9.31 -0.83 -4.10
C CYS A 164 -9.53 -2.12 -3.31
N GLY A 165 -10.16 -2.06 -2.13
CA GLY A 165 -10.41 -3.24 -1.30
C GLY A 165 -9.17 -3.83 -0.62
N SER A 166 -7.95 -3.41 -0.97
CA SER A 166 -6.73 -3.88 -0.33
C SER A 166 -6.69 -3.57 1.17
N GLU A 167 -5.96 -4.42 1.91
CA GLU A 167 -5.66 -4.18 3.31
C GLU A 167 -4.79 -2.92 3.53
N PRO A 168 -4.86 -2.30 4.73
CA PRO A 168 -4.03 -1.17 5.07
C PRO A 168 -2.58 -1.60 5.28
N ALA A 169 -1.64 -0.82 4.76
CA ALA A 169 -0.22 -1.06 4.96
C ALA A 169 0.27 -0.45 6.28
N LEU A 170 -0.10 0.80 6.54
CA LEU A 170 0.27 1.54 7.74
C LEU A 170 -0.93 2.31 8.28
N ALA A 171 -0.80 2.77 9.53
CA ALA A 171 -1.65 3.78 10.08
C ALA A 171 -0.87 4.98 10.62
N ARG A 172 -1.60 6.07 10.88
CA ARG A 172 -1.13 7.16 11.73
C ARG A 172 -2.21 7.57 12.71
N LEU A 173 -1.79 8.14 13.83
CA LEU A 173 -2.63 8.93 14.72
C LEU A 173 -2.37 10.41 14.41
N THR A 174 -3.42 11.12 14.00
CA THR A 174 -3.28 12.53 13.58
C THR A 174 -2.80 13.43 14.72
N GLN A 175 -2.02 14.46 14.38
CA GLN A 175 -1.43 15.37 15.36
C GLN A 175 -2.46 16.13 16.23
N ASP A 176 -3.64 16.42 15.68
CA ASP A 176 -4.70 17.21 16.32
C ASP A 176 -5.42 16.44 17.44
N GLU A 177 -6.08 15.35 17.08
CA GLU A 177 -7.02 14.62 17.93
C GLU A 177 -6.60 13.15 18.14
N GLY A 178 -5.53 12.71 17.48
CA GLY A 178 -5.12 11.31 17.49
C GLY A 178 -6.13 10.40 16.80
N ARG A 179 -6.80 10.91 15.76
CA ARG A 179 -7.69 10.11 14.91
C ARG A 179 -6.84 9.10 14.15
N ARG A 180 -7.29 7.85 14.11
CA ARG A 180 -6.58 6.80 13.38
C ARG A 180 -6.92 6.90 11.90
N ILE A 181 -5.90 7.11 11.08
CA ILE A 181 -6.00 7.09 9.62
C ILE A 181 -5.22 5.88 9.12
N LEU A 182 -5.89 5.02 8.36
CA LEU A 182 -5.26 3.91 7.64
C LEU A 182 -4.81 4.38 6.26
N SER A 183 -3.77 3.75 5.70
CA SER A 183 -3.24 4.07 4.38
C SER A 183 -3.05 2.82 3.52
N CYS A 184 -3.44 2.92 2.25
CA CYS A 184 -3.30 1.85 1.27
C CYS A 184 -1.96 1.97 0.52
N SER A 185 -1.21 0.87 0.43
CA SER A 185 0.05 0.84 -0.34
C SER A 185 -0.14 0.81 -1.86
N LEU A 186 -1.33 0.43 -2.36
CA LEU A 186 -1.62 0.32 -3.80
C LEU A 186 -2.18 1.61 -4.38
N CYS A 187 -3.36 2.06 -3.94
CA CYS A 187 -4.02 3.25 -4.50
C CYS A 187 -3.71 4.55 -3.74
N ARG A 188 -2.91 4.48 -2.67
CA ARG A 188 -2.53 5.61 -1.79
C ARG A 188 -3.72 6.33 -1.12
N ALA A 189 -4.91 5.71 -1.12
CA ALA A 189 -6.05 6.23 -0.39
C ALA A 189 -5.81 6.14 1.11
N GLU A 190 -6.29 7.16 1.82
CA GLU A 190 -6.23 7.24 3.27
C GLU A 190 -7.64 7.42 3.82
N TRP A 191 -7.98 6.71 4.89
CA TRP A 191 -9.32 6.77 5.46
C TRP A 191 -9.32 6.63 6.98
N ALA A 192 -10.28 7.29 7.61
CA ALA A 192 -10.44 7.21 9.06
C ALA A 192 -10.99 5.85 9.48
N PHE A 193 -10.47 5.33 10.59
CA PHE A 193 -10.85 4.05 11.15
C PHE A 193 -10.91 4.13 12.69
N ASP A 194 -11.65 3.22 13.30
CA ASP A 194 -11.83 3.24 14.75
C ASP A 194 -10.53 2.84 15.46
N ARG A 195 -10.08 3.70 16.39
CA ARG A 195 -8.75 3.58 17.01
C ARG A 195 -8.53 2.25 17.74
N LEU A 196 -9.57 1.71 18.37
CA LEU A 196 -9.50 0.51 19.21
C LEU A 196 -9.84 -0.78 18.45
N ARG A 197 -10.27 -0.70 17.19
CA ARG A 197 -10.64 -1.89 16.41
C ARG A 197 -9.44 -2.45 15.66
N CYS A 198 -9.43 -3.77 15.49
CA CYS A 198 -8.52 -4.43 14.56
C CYS A 198 -9.04 -4.23 13.13
N PRO A 199 -8.22 -3.72 12.18
CA PRO A 199 -8.65 -3.61 10.79
C PRO A 199 -8.82 -4.99 10.12
N PHE A 200 -8.18 -6.03 10.64
CA PHE A 200 -8.13 -7.36 10.02
C PHE A 200 -9.23 -8.31 10.50
N CYS A 201 -9.83 -8.06 11.68
CA CYS A 201 -10.92 -8.88 12.20
C CYS A 201 -12.25 -8.42 11.62
N VAL A 202 -12.75 -9.11 10.61
CA VAL A 202 -14.09 -8.85 10.07
C VAL A 202 -15.15 -9.32 11.08
N GLY A 203 -16.07 -8.43 11.46
CA GLY A 203 -17.24 -8.79 12.26
C GLY A 203 -17.00 -8.99 13.77
N ASN A 204 -15.78 -8.83 14.27
CA ASN A 204 -15.52 -8.88 15.71
C ASN A 204 -15.81 -7.52 16.36
N ALA A 205 -16.69 -7.51 17.36
CA ALA A 205 -17.12 -6.31 18.09
C ALA A 205 -16.25 -6.00 19.31
N GLU A 206 -15.38 -6.92 19.75
CA GLU A 206 -14.56 -6.75 20.95
C GLU A 206 -13.14 -6.28 20.61
N PRO A 207 -12.73 -5.09 21.07
CA PRO A 207 -11.39 -4.57 20.85
C PRO A 207 -10.39 -5.29 21.76
N GLN A 208 -9.66 -6.26 21.22
CA GLN A 208 -8.46 -6.83 21.85
C GLN A 208 -7.19 -6.31 21.15
N MET A 209 -7.12 -5.00 20.96
CA MET A 209 -5.94 -4.32 20.43
C MET A 209 -5.05 -3.87 21.58
N ASN A 210 -3.81 -4.34 21.58
CA ASN A 210 -2.73 -3.80 22.38
C ASN A 210 -1.75 -3.06 21.45
N TYR A 211 -0.80 -2.32 22.02
CA TYR A 211 0.32 -1.82 21.25
C TYR A 211 1.59 -1.87 22.09
N PHE A 212 2.73 -1.89 21.41
CA PHE A 212 4.03 -1.68 22.03
C PHE A 212 4.85 -0.70 21.19
N THR A 213 5.87 -0.15 21.82
CA THR A 213 6.94 0.66 21.21
C THR A 213 8.28 0.01 21.57
N ILE A 214 9.35 0.37 20.87
CA ILE A 214 10.70 -0.06 21.23
C ILE A 214 11.43 1.06 22.00
N ASP A 215 12.46 0.69 22.75
CA ASP A 215 13.27 1.64 23.50
C ASP A 215 13.85 2.73 22.60
N ASN A 216 13.69 3.99 23.02
CA ASN A 216 14.10 5.18 22.27
C ASN A 216 13.32 5.46 20.96
N ASP A 217 12.16 4.83 20.76
CA ASP A 217 11.22 5.17 19.69
C ASP A 217 9.76 5.13 20.15
N GLU A 218 9.33 6.20 20.82
CA GLU A 218 7.93 6.37 21.26
C GLU A 218 7.00 6.82 20.11
N THR A 219 7.57 7.18 18.96
CA THR A 219 6.83 7.73 17.82
C THR A 219 6.24 6.65 16.91
N HIS A 220 6.91 5.51 16.79
CA HIS A 220 6.47 4.37 16.00
C HIS A 220 6.01 3.26 16.93
N ARG A 221 4.74 2.89 16.79
CA ARG A 221 4.13 1.81 17.57
C ARG A 221 3.73 0.67 16.66
N VAL A 222 3.66 -0.52 17.24
CA VAL A 222 3.09 -1.70 16.62
C VAL A 222 1.75 -1.97 17.29
N ASP A 223 0.65 -1.76 16.57
CA ASP A 223 -0.69 -2.08 17.07
C ASP A 223 -1.00 -3.55 16.78
N CYS A 224 -1.16 -4.35 17.82
CA CYS A 224 -1.30 -5.81 17.74
C CYS A 224 -2.69 -6.27 18.16
N CYS A 225 -3.23 -7.27 17.46
CA CYS A 225 -4.49 -7.92 17.82
C CYS A 225 -4.22 -9.27 18.51
N ASN A 226 -4.71 -9.44 19.73
CA ASN A 226 -4.56 -10.72 20.45
C ASN A 226 -5.48 -11.84 19.92
N HIS A 227 -6.44 -11.50 19.04
CA HIS A 227 -7.39 -12.47 18.50
C HIS A 227 -6.89 -13.12 17.20
N CYS A 228 -6.54 -12.30 16.20
CA CYS A 228 -6.05 -12.81 14.91
C CYS A 228 -4.52 -12.87 14.84
N HIS A 229 -3.81 -12.43 15.88
CA HIS A 229 -2.34 -12.34 15.92
C HIS A 229 -1.76 -11.51 14.77
N ARG A 230 -2.53 -10.55 14.23
CA ARG A 230 -2.03 -9.63 13.21
C ARG A 230 -1.63 -8.29 13.81
N TYR A 231 -0.72 -7.60 13.15
CA TYR A 231 -0.27 -6.27 13.57
C TYR A 231 -0.36 -5.22 12.46
N ILE A 232 -0.27 -3.95 12.85
CA ILE A 232 -0.09 -2.84 11.92
C ILE A 232 0.82 -1.79 12.54
N LYS A 233 1.84 -1.38 11.79
CA LYS A 233 2.72 -0.27 12.16
C LYS A 233 1.93 1.03 12.13
N THR A 234 2.03 1.81 13.21
CA THR A 234 1.33 3.07 13.35
C THR A 234 2.28 4.17 13.79
N VAL A 235 2.18 5.33 13.17
CA VAL A 235 2.97 6.51 13.58
C VAL A 235 2.11 7.46 14.41
N ASP A 236 2.57 7.86 15.59
CA ASP A 236 1.87 8.82 16.44
C ASP A 236 2.36 10.25 16.17
N GLU A 237 1.64 10.98 15.32
CA GLU A 237 2.02 12.35 14.94
C GLU A 237 1.92 13.33 16.12
N ARG A 238 1.21 12.98 17.19
CA ARG A 238 1.10 13.79 18.41
C ARG A 238 2.41 13.77 19.19
N VAL A 239 3.07 12.61 19.23
CA VAL A 239 4.39 12.43 19.84
C VAL A 239 5.48 12.98 18.93
N LEU A 240 5.37 12.73 17.61
CA LEU A 240 6.33 13.22 16.63
C LEU A 240 6.27 14.75 16.44
N GLY A 241 5.12 15.37 16.69
CA GLY A 241 4.91 16.82 16.62
C GLY A 241 4.76 17.37 15.19
N ARG A 242 4.56 16.50 14.19
CA ARG A 242 4.35 16.89 12.78
C ARG A 242 3.64 15.79 11.99
N PRO A 243 3.00 16.13 10.86
CA PRO A 243 2.54 15.14 9.90
C PRO A 243 3.67 14.30 9.30
N VAL A 244 3.34 13.09 8.87
CA VAL A 244 4.28 12.15 8.23
C VAL A 244 3.91 11.78 6.81
N ASN A 245 4.92 11.30 6.08
CA ASN A 245 4.72 10.61 4.81
C ASN A 245 4.79 9.10 5.07
N LEU A 246 3.65 8.41 5.05
CA LEU A 246 3.57 7.00 5.40
C LEU A 246 4.39 6.08 4.49
N LEU A 247 4.75 6.49 3.27
CA LEU A 247 5.63 5.69 2.40
C LEU A 247 7.06 5.68 2.90
N VAL A 248 7.50 6.82 3.44
CA VAL A 248 8.82 6.94 4.06
C VAL A 248 8.84 6.23 5.41
N GLU A 249 7.76 6.38 6.19
CA GLU A 249 7.63 5.73 7.49
C GLU A 249 7.64 4.21 7.36
N ASP A 250 6.97 3.63 6.36
CA ASP A 250 6.99 2.19 6.08
C ASP A 250 8.42 1.64 6.00
N VAL A 251 9.26 2.32 5.20
CA VAL A 251 10.66 1.92 4.97
C VAL A 251 11.51 2.06 6.23
N ILE A 252 11.40 3.16 6.97
CA ILE A 252 12.27 3.37 8.14
C ILE A 252 11.83 2.56 9.37
N THR A 253 10.58 2.07 9.35
CA THR A 253 10.01 1.19 10.38
C THR A 253 10.05 -0.29 10.01
N ALA A 254 10.70 -0.69 8.92
CA ALA A 254 10.78 -2.10 8.49
C ALA A 254 11.31 -3.05 9.59
N HIS A 255 12.24 -2.57 10.43
CA HIS A 255 12.75 -3.32 11.57
C HIS A 255 11.68 -3.69 12.62
N LEU A 256 10.57 -2.93 12.70
CA LEU A 256 9.46 -3.24 13.62
C LEU A 256 8.66 -4.46 13.16
N ASP A 257 8.69 -4.78 11.86
CA ASP A 257 8.06 -5.98 11.32
C ASP A 257 8.75 -7.23 11.89
N GLU A 258 10.08 -7.23 11.97
CA GLU A 258 10.85 -8.32 12.58
C GLU A 258 10.59 -8.44 14.09
N VAL A 259 10.53 -7.32 14.81
CA VAL A 259 10.19 -7.33 16.25
C VAL A 259 8.77 -7.86 16.49
N ALA A 260 7.81 -7.52 15.61
CA ALA A 260 6.45 -8.05 15.70
C ALA A 260 6.40 -9.56 15.47
N LYS A 261 7.13 -10.06 14.46
CA LYS A 261 7.28 -11.50 14.19
C LYS A 261 7.93 -12.25 15.34
N GLU A 262 8.98 -11.70 15.96
CA GLU A 262 9.62 -12.28 17.15
C GLU A 262 8.65 -12.40 18.34
N GLN A 263 7.65 -11.52 18.42
CA GLN A 263 6.58 -11.57 19.43
C GLN A 263 5.38 -12.45 19.02
N GLY A 264 5.45 -13.12 17.87
CA GLY A 264 4.41 -14.05 17.39
C GLY A 264 3.25 -13.38 16.66
N TYR A 265 3.46 -12.19 16.09
CA TYR A 265 2.49 -11.52 15.22
C TYR A 265 2.87 -11.65 13.73
N GLN A 266 1.88 -11.50 12.85
CA GLN A 266 2.04 -11.56 11.39
C GLN A 266 1.33 -10.42 10.64
#